data_AF-A0A7G9G6L6-F1
#
_entry.id   AF-A0A7G9G6L6-F1
#
_cell.length_a   1.000
_cell.length_b   1.000
_cell.length_c   1.000
_cell.angle_alpha   90.00
_cell.angle_beta   90.00
_cell.angle_gamma   90.00
#
_symmetry.space_group_name_H-M   'P 1'
#
loop_
_entity.id
_entity.type
_entity.pdbx_description
1 polymer ?
#
loop_
_entity_poly.entity_id
_entity_poly.type
_entity_poly.pdbx_seq_one_letter_code
_entity_poly.pdbx_strand_id
1 'polypeptide(L)'
;MACLTVSPEDEKRVKGWGFLSNKGTDNFSARIITVNGKITAAQQRHIAEAAEKFGNGIVTFTTRLTVEVQGVPYDKIDEFRAFLAEGGLQTGGTGSKVRPVVSCKGTTCQYGLIDAYALSEEIHKRFYEGYSDVKLPHKFKIAVGGCPNNCVKPNLNDVGIIGQCIPVFDEDSCNGCKKCSVVTACPVNACSMVDGVLEIDKEACINCGRCVGKCRFDAIEEGIHGYKIYIGGRWGKKIAQGKALHKVFTDKEEALKVIEKAILLFREQGETGERFERTIERLGFENVEEQLLSDGLLERKEEILKAQLHLSGGATC
;
A
#
# COMPACT_ATOMS: atom_id res chain seq x y z
N MET A 1 29.16 13.63 26.32
CA MET A 1 28.01 13.70 25.38
C MET A 1 28.28 14.89 24.48
N ALA A 2 28.34 14.70 23.16
CA ALA A 2 28.45 15.84 22.25
C ALA A 2 27.26 16.78 22.50
N CYS A 3 27.51 18.08 22.59
CA CYS A 3 26.44 19.07 22.70
C CYS A 3 25.76 19.13 21.33
N LEU A 4 24.58 18.54 21.19
CA LEU A 4 23.81 18.61 19.95
C LEU A 4 23.44 20.08 19.70
N THR A 5 23.69 20.54 18.49
CA THR A 5 23.47 21.95 18.11
C THR A 5 22.13 22.17 17.41
N VAL A 6 21.51 21.10 16.89
CA VAL A 6 20.22 21.20 16.19
C VAL A 6 19.08 21.31 17.19
N SER A 7 18.21 22.30 17.00
CA SER A 7 17.04 22.51 17.85
C SER A 7 15.98 21.42 17.64
N PRO A 8 15.17 21.07 18.66
CA PRO A 8 14.05 20.13 18.48
C PRO A 8 13.02 20.59 17.44
N GLU A 9 12.87 21.90 17.24
CA GLU A 9 11.99 22.50 16.24
C GLU A 9 12.50 22.25 14.82
N ASP A 10 13.81 22.40 14.62
CA ASP A 10 14.47 22.10 13.36
C ASP A 10 14.47 20.61 13.05
N GLU A 11 14.76 19.75 14.04
CA GLU A 11 14.63 18.30 13.87
C GLU A 11 13.23 17.91 13.42
N LYS A 12 12.19 18.49 14.05
CA LYS A 12 10.79 18.24 13.68
C LYS A 12 10.49 18.74 12.27
N ARG A 13 11.03 19.88 11.87
CA ARG A 13 10.85 20.47 10.53
C ARG A 13 11.47 19.57 9.45
N VAL A 14 12.76 19.24 9.57
CA VAL A 14 13.45 18.41 8.57
C VAL A 14 12.96 16.96 8.58
N LYS A 15 12.45 16.47 9.72
CA LYS A 15 11.69 15.21 9.75
C LYS A 15 10.50 15.24 8.82
N GLY A 16 9.78 16.36 8.69
CA GLY A 16 8.71 16.53 7.71
C GLY A 16 9.16 16.40 6.25
N TRP A 17 10.43 16.69 5.98
CA TRP A 17 11.09 16.59 4.66
C TRP A 17 11.77 15.24 4.42
N GLY A 18 11.69 14.30 5.38
CA GLY A 18 12.25 12.95 5.23
C GLY A 18 13.60 12.73 5.91
N PHE A 19 14.06 13.66 6.75
CA PHE A 19 15.35 13.56 7.45
C PHE A 19 15.15 13.08 8.89
N LEU A 20 15.70 11.91 9.22
CA LEU A 20 15.53 11.29 10.53
C LEU A 20 16.82 11.45 11.36
N SER A 21 16.73 12.14 12.49
CA SER A 21 17.87 12.41 13.38
C SER A 21 18.62 11.12 13.73
N ASN A 22 19.94 11.14 13.55
CA ASN A 22 20.84 10.05 13.91
C ASN A 22 21.25 10.20 15.38
N LYS A 23 20.97 9.17 16.17
CA LYS A 23 21.09 9.22 17.63
C LYS A 23 22.48 9.71 18.09
N GLY A 24 22.50 10.81 18.84
CA GLY A 24 23.71 11.35 19.45
C GLY A 24 24.61 12.13 18.48
N THR A 25 24.07 12.56 17.34
CA THR A 25 24.76 13.37 16.33
C THR A 25 23.85 14.47 15.80
N ASP A 26 24.40 15.48 15.15
CA ASP A 26 23.66 16.49 14.37
C ASP A 26 23.43 16.06 12.90
N ASN A 27 23.55 14.75 12.64
CA ASN A 27 23.38 14.16 11.31
C ASN A 27 22.01 13.49 11.17
N PHE A 28 21.60 13.26 9.92
CA PHE A 28 20.29 12.73 9.57
C PHE A 28 20.40 11.60 8.55
N SER A 29 19.49 10.63 8.66
CA SER A 29 19.19 9.70 7.57
C SER A 29 18.15 10.34 6.64
N ALA A 30 18.55 10.62 5.41
CA ALA A 30 17.71 11.23 4.39
C ALA A 30 16.95 10.15 3.61
N ARG A 31 15.63 10.09 3.78
CA ARG A 31 14.77 9.14 3.07
C ARG A 31 14.37 9.65 1.70
N ILE A 32 14.82 8.93 0.68
CA ILE A 32 14.53 9.16 -0.74
C ILE A 32 13.33 8.32 -1.14
N ILE A 33 12.33 8.98 -1.72
CA ILE A 33 11.12 8.31 -2.21
C ILE A 33 11.41 7.62 -3.52
N THR A 34 11.12 6.33 -3.55
CA THR A 34 11.08 5.51 -4.76
C THR A 34 9.65 5.07 -4.97
N VAL A 35 9.03 5.50 -6.06
CA VAL A 35 7.67 5.08 -6.39
C VAL A 35 7.68 3.56 -6.57
N ASN A 36 6.85 2.85 -5.80
CA ASN A 36 6.71 1.39 -5.78
C ASN A 36 8.00 0.53 -5.69
N GLY A 37 9.13 1.14 -5.31
CA GLY A 37 10.44 0.49 -5.24
C GLY A 37 11.20 0.41 -6.56
N LYS A 38 10.72 1.04 -7.64
CA LYS A 38 11.41 1.11 -8.92
C LYS A 38 12.27 2.37 -9.02
N ILE A 39 13.54 2.20 -9.38
CA ILE A 39 14.46 3.29 -9.76
C ILE A 39 15.27 2.85 -10.98
N THR A 40 15.73 3.83 -11.76
CA THR A 40 16.62 3.58 -12.90
C THR A 40 18.08 3.41 -12.44
N ALA A 41 18.92 2.82 -13.29
CA ALA A 41 20.36 2.75 -13.03
C ALA A 41 21.02 4.15 -12.92
N ALA A 42 20.48 5.15 -13.61
CA ALA A 42 20.93 6.54 -13.47
C ALA A 42 20.58 7.10 -12.09
N GLN A 43 19.32 6.92 -11.63
CA GLN A 43 18.90 7.31 -10.29
C GLN A 43 19.71 6.60 -9.20
N GLN A 44 20.00 5.31 -9.38
CA GLN A 44 20.81 4.56 -8.42
C GLN A 44 22.24 5.11 -8.29
N ARG A 45 22.90 5.44 -9.41
CA ARG A 45 24.21 6.11 -9.39
C ARG A 45 24.14 7.48 -8.72
N HIS A 46 23.10 8.25 -9.02
CA HIS A 46 22.86 9.56 -8.41
C HIS A 46 22.71 9.48 -6.88
N ILE A 47 22.01 8.47 -6.37
CA ILE A 47 21.90 8.23 -4.92
C ILE A 47 23.26 7.88 -4.31
N ALA A 48 24.08 7.07 -4.99
CA ALA A 48 25.41 6.72 -4.51
C ALA A 48 26.31 7.97 -4.41
N GLU A 49 26.31 8.81 -5.44
CA GLU A 49 27.03 10.09 -5.42
C GLU A 49 26.54 11.00 -4.29
N ALA A 50 25.23 11.06 -4.05
CA ALA A 50 24.67 11.84 -2.95
C ALA A 50 25.16 11.34 -1.58
N ALA A 51 25.28 10.02 -1.42
CA ALA A 51 25.79 9.40 -0.20
C ALA A 51 27.27 9.69 0.06
N GLU A 52 28.09 9.75 -0.99
CA GLU A 52 29.51 10.12 -0.91
C GLU A 52 29.70 11.62 -0.63
N LYS A 53 28.93 12.47 -1.31
CA LYS A 53 29.09 13.94 -1.22
C LYS A 53 28.56 14.53 0.08
N PHE A 54 27.42 14.04 0.55
CA PHE A 54 26.67 14.67 1.63
C PHE A 54 26.44 13.77 2.84
N GLY A 55 26.60 12.45 2.69
CA GLY A 55 26.41 11.48 3.77
C GLY A 55 27.72 10.87 4.25
N ASN A 56 27.62 9.67 4.82
CA ASN A 56 28.77 8.88 5.26
C ASN A 56 29.10 7.70 4.30
N GLY A 57 28.60 7.75 3.06
CA GLY A 57 28.74 6.67 2.07
C GLY A 57 27.82 5.47 2.27
N ILE A 58 27.00 5.43 3.33
CA ILE A 58 26.10 4.30 3.60
C ILE A 58 24.71 4.56 3.00
N VAL A 59 24.25 3.59 2.20
CA VAL A 59 22.91 3.54 1.64
C VAL A 59 22.16 2.34 2.21
N THR A 60 20.93 2.55 2.66
CA THR A 60 20.07 1.49 3.23
C THR A 60 18.69 1.47 2.58
N PHE A 61 18.00 0.34 2.65
CA PHE A 61 16.68 0.15 2.07
C PHE A 61 15.65 -0.06 3.18
N THR A 62 14.46 0.53 3.03
CA THR A 62 13.40 0.41 4.01
C THR A 62 12.41 -0.69 3.64
N THR A 63 11.60 -1.10 4.61
CA THR A 63 10.49 -2.06 4.40
C THR A 63 9.39 -1.54 3.48
N ARG A 64 9.39 -0.24 3.12
CA ARG A 64 8.50 0.34 2.10
C ARG A 64 9.18 0.52 0.75
N LEU A 65 10.30 -0.17 0.54
CA LEU A 65 11.11 -0.13 -0.68
C LEU A 65 11.74 1.24 -0.99
N THR A 66 11.70 2.19 -0.05
CA THR A 66 12.41 3.47 -0.18
C THR A 66 13.88 3.33 0.18
N VAL A 67 14.69 4.32 -0.19
CA VAL A 67 16.13 4.35 0.08
C VAL A 67 16.45 5.38 1.16
N GLU A 68 17.46 5.14 1.99
CA GLU A 68 17.97 6.09 2.97
C GLU A 68 19.48 6.27 2.81
N VAL A 69 19.91 7.53 2.63
CA VAL A 69 21.30 7.95 2.73
C VAL A 69 21.57 8.38 4.17
N GLN A 70 22.58 7.81 4.82
CA GLN A 70 22.86 8.07 6.23
C GLN A 70 23.92 9.16 6.42
N GLY A 71 23.90 9.80 7.60
CA GLY A 71 24.96 10.70 8.02
C GLY A 71 24.95 12.06 7.35
N VAL A 72 23.80 12.54 6.83
CA VAL A 72 23.69 13.85 6.20
C VAL A 72 23.73 14.96 7.26
N PRO A 73 24.73 15.85 7.27
CA PRO A 73 24.78 16.97 8.21
C PRO A 73 23.59 17.91 8.05
N TYR A 74 23.13 18.50 9.15
CA TYR A 74 21.98 19.42 9.16
C TYR A 74 22.09 20.57 8.15
N ASP A 75 23.26 21.21 8.08
CA ASP A 75 23.56 22.34 7.19
C ASP A 75 23.64 21.95 5.70
N LYS A 76 23.78 20.65 5.40
CA LYS A 76 23.83 20.09 4.04
C LYS A 76 22.49 19.59 3.52
N ILE A 77 21.42 19.68 4.31
CA ILE A 77 20.09 19.15 3.93
C ILE A 77 19.55 19.78 2.65
N ASP A 78 19.63 21.11 2.51
CA ASP A 78 19.07 21.77 1.32
C ASP A 78 19.92 21.52 0.07
N GLU A 79 21.26 21.52 0.19
CA GLU A 79 22.18 21.13 -0.89
C GLU A 79 21.91 19.69 -1.35
N PHE A 80 21.75 18.76 -0.41
CA PHE A 80 21.43 17.36 -0.71
C PHE A 80 20.11 17.21 -1.48
N ARG A 81 19.06 17.94 -1.06
CA ARG A 81 17.75 17.90 -1.74
C ARG A 81 17.83 18.48 -3.15
N ALA A 82 18.54 19.60 -3.33
CA ALA A 82 18.75 20.20 -4.64
C ALA A 82 19.49 19.23 -5.57
N PHE A 83 20.57 18.60 -5.07
CA PHE A 83 21.30 17.60 -5.81
C PHE A 83 20.39 16.44 -6.22
N LEU A 84 19.62 15.83 -5.30
CA LEU A 84 18.70 14.74 -5.66
C LEU A 84 17.66 15.12 -6.72
N ALA A 85 17.17 16.36 -6.70
CA ALA A 85 16.18 16.83 -7.67
C ALA A 85 16.70 16.81 -9.12
N GLU A 86 18.01 17.01 -9.33
CA GLU A 86 18.66 16.88 -10.65
C GLU A 86 18.51 15.47 -11.24
N GLY A 87 18.46 14.45 -10.39
CA GLY A 87 18.22 13.05 -10.78
C GLY A 87 16.73 12.66 -10.81
N GLY A 88 15.81 13.61 -10.66
CA GLY A 88 14.38 13.36 -10.57
C GLY A 88 13.97 12.61 -9.29
N LEU A 89 14.73 12.77 -8.21
CA LEU A 89 14.48 12.14 -6.91
C LEU A 89 14.05 13.19 -5.89
N GLN A 90 13.30 12.76 -4.87
CA GLN A 90 12.80 13.63 -3.81
C GLN A 90 12.89 12.94 -2.44
N THR A 91 13.00 13.73 -1.38
CA THR A 91 12.97 13.23 0.00
C THR A 91 11.58 13.30 0.61
N GLY A 92 11.24 12.41 1.56
CA GLY A 92 9.97 12.51 2.27
C GLY A 92 9.48 11.22 2.95
N GLY A 93 8.16 11.01 2.93
CA GLY A 93 7.55 9.76 3.39
C GLY A 93 7.47 9.55 4.91
N THR A 94 7.50 10.63 5.66
CA THR A 94 7.43 10.69 7.14
C THR A 94 6.14 11.40 7.60
N GLY A 95 5.90 11.46 8.91
CA GLY A 95 4.77 12.21 9.49
C GLY A 95 3.39 11.53 9.43
N SER A 96 2.37 12.27 9.88
CA SER A 96 0.97 11.86 9.89
C SER A 96 0.27 12.20 8.57
N LYS A 97 0.64 11.49 7.52
CA LYS A 97 0.10 11.65 6.17
C LYS A 97 0.10 10.31 5.45
N VAL A 98 -0.47 10.29 4.24
CA VAL A 98 -0.32 9.16 3.33
C VAL A 98 1.18 8.89 3.12
N ARG A 99 1.57 7.62 3.18
CA ARG A 99 2.96 7.18 2.98
C ARG A 99 3.18 6.71 1.55
N PRO A 100 4.44 6.76 1.04
CA PRO A 100 4.77 6.30 -0.30
C PRO A 100 4.23 4.90 -0.56
N VAL A 101 3.46 4.73 -1.65
CA VAL A 101 2.80 3.47 -2.00
C VAL A 101 3.82 2.39 -2.35
N VAL A 102 3.59 1.18 -1.84
CA VAL A 102 4.45 0.01 -2.10
C VAL A 102 3.71 -0.99 -2.99
N SER A 103 4.44 -1.67 -3.87
CA SER A 103 3.90 -2.71 -4.76
C SER A 103 4.72 -3.99 -4.70
N CYS A 104 4.19 -5.08 -5.28
CA CYS A 104 4.96 -6.30 -5.51
C CYS A 104 5.90 -6.12 -6.71
N LYS A 105 6.49 -7.20 -7.21
CA LYS A 105 7.28 -7.19 -8.46
C LYS A 105 6.46 -6.90 -9.75
N GLY A 106 5.21 -6.45 -9.60
CA GLY A 106 4.33 -6.01 -10.68
C GLY A 106 4.20 -7.00 -11.84
N THR A 107 4.31 -6.46 -13.05
CA THR A 107 4.13 -7.14 -14.34
C THR A 107 5.25 -8.12 -14.68
N THR A 108 6.39 -8.11 -13.98
CA THR A 108 7.43 -9.13 -14.12
C THR A 108 6.98 -10.48 -13.53
N CYS A 109 5.94 -10.49 -12.71
CA CYS A 109 5.38 -11.72 -12.14
C CYS A 109 4.43 -12.42 -13.12
N GLN A 110 4.77 -13.66 -13.48
CA GLN A 110 3.88 -14.59 -14.20
C GLN A 110 2.60 -15.00 -13.43
N TYR A 111 2.42 -14.54 -12.18
CA TYR A 111 1.20 -14.77 -11.40
C TYR A 111 0.39 -13.49 -11.15
N GLY A 112 0.80 -12.35 -11.70
CA GLY A 112 0.07 -11.10 -11.55
C GLY A 112 -1.27 -11.16 -12.28
N LEU A 113 -2.35 -10.79 -11.58
CA LEU A 113 -3.70 -10.71 -12.13
C LEU A 113 -4.09 -9.29 -12.55
N ILE A 114 -3.29 -8.30 -12.13
CA ILE A 114 -3.42 -6.88 -12.44
C ILE A 114 -2.02 -6.27 -12.63
N ASP A 115 -1.93 -5.14 -13.35
CA ASP A 115 -0.73 -4.31 -13.38
C ASP A 115 -0.56 -3.54 -12.05
N ALA A 116 0.05 -4.22 -11.08
CA ALA A 116 0.29 -3.65 -9.76
C ALA A 116 1.30 -2.47 -9.78
N TYR A 117 2.12 -2.33 -10.83
CA TYR A 117 3.02 -1.18 -10.93
C TYR A 117 2.25 0.06 -11.35
N ALA A 118 1.53 0.00 -12.48
CA ALA A 118 0.72 1.10 -12.97
C ALA A 118 -0.30 1.57 -11.92
N LEU A 119 -1.00 0.62 -11.27
CA LEU A 119 -1.96 0.96 -10.22
C LEU A 119 -1.29 1.65 -9.02
N SER A 120 -0.14 1.14 -8.56
CA SER A 120 0.56 1.76 -7.42
C SER A 120 1.13 3.15 -7.73
N GLU A 121 1.56 3.41 -8.97
CA GLU A 121 1.98 4.73 -9.46
C GLU A 121 0.82 5.71 -9.49
N GLU A 122 -0.34 5.27 -9.99
CA GLU A 122 -1.54 6.09 -10.01
C GLU A 122 -2.02 6.46 -8.60
N ILE A 123 -2.04 5.49 -7.68
CA ILE A 123 -2.35 5.74 -6.26
C ILE A 123 -1.32 6.67 -5.62
N HIS A 124 -0.03 6.53 -5.95
CA HIS A 124 1.03 7.40 -5.45
C HIS A 124 0.78 8.85 -5.89
N LYS A 125 0.54 9.07 -7.18
CA LYS A 125 0.26 10.41 -7.72
C LYS A 125 -1.02 11.01 -7.13
N ARG A 126 -2.12 10.24 -7.10
CA ARG A 126 -3.41 10.74 -6.61
C ARG A 126 -3.40 11.04 -5.11
N PHE A 127 -2.81 10.18 -4.29
CA PHE A 127 -3.00 10.23 -2.83
C PHE A 127 -1.75 10.48 -2.01
N TYR A 128 -0.54 10.13 -2.47
CA TYR A 128 0.67 10.56 -1.77
C TYR A 128 1.04 12.00 -2.17
N GLU A 129 1.05 12.29 -3.46
CA GLU A 129 1.36 13.63 -3.98
C GLU A 129 0.13 14.54 -3.90
N GLY A 130 -1.03 14.11 -4.42
CA GLY A 130 -2.24 14.93 -4.43
C GLY A 130 -2.82 15.30 -3.05
N TYR A 131 -2.43 14.57 -1.98
CA TYR A 131 -2.84 14.85 -0.60
C TYR A 131 -1.62 15.19 0.27
N SER A 132 -0.53 15.69 -0.31
CA SER A 132 0.73 15.98 0.42
C SER A 132 0.56 16.94 1.59
N ASP A 133 -0.37 17.89 1.47
CA ASP A 133 -0.67 18.92 2.47
C ASP A 133 -1.76 18.50 3.47
N VAL A 134 -2.34 17.31 3.27
CA VAL A 134 -3.41 16.78 4.13
C VAL A 134 -2.80 16.08 5.33
N LYS A 135 -3.09 16.62 6.52
CA LYS A 135 -2.74 15.98 7.79
C LYS A 135 -3.79 14.92 8.15
N LEU A 136 -3.31 13.74 8.49
CA LEU A 136 -4.10 12.64 8.99
C LEU A 136 -3.89 12.49 10.51
N PRO A 137 -4.76 11.77 11.24
CA PRO A 137 -4.55 11.56 12.66
C PRO A 137 -3.20 10.87 12.96
N HIS A 138 -2.79 9.94 12.07
CA HIS A 138 -1.50 9.28 12.10
C HIS A 138 -1.04 8.89 10.67
N LYS A 139 0.11 8.23 10.52
CA LYS A 139 0.58 7.63 9.25
C LYS A 139 -0.44 6.66 8.66
N PHE A 140 -0.68 6.79 7.35
CA PHE A 140 -1.58 5.96 6.57
C PHE A 140 -0.83 5.30 5.41
N LYS A 141 -0.82 3.97 5.36
CA LYS A 141 -0.03 3.18 4.41
C LYS A 141 -0.95 2.47 3.44
N ILE A 142 -0.60 2.56 2.15
CA ILE A 142 -1.31 1.87 1.07
C ILE A 142 -0.35 0.86 0.41
N ALA A 143 -0.84 -0.34 0.11
CA ALA A 143 -0.04 -1.36 -0.55
C ALA A 143 -0.83 -2.07 -1.66
N VAL A 144 -0.15 -2.37 -2.77
CA VAL A 144 -0.76 -3.01 -3.94
C VAL A 144 -0.09 -4.35 -4.21
N GLY A 145 -0.87 -5.42 -4.28
CA GLY A 145 -0.44 -6.76 -4.63
C GLY A 145 -1.11 -7.21 -5.92
N GLY A 146 -0.32 -7.74 -6.85
CA GLY A 146 -0.85 -8.22 -8.14
C GLY A 146 -1.74 -9.46 -8.03
N CYS A 147 -1.66 -10.23 -6.95
CA CYS A 147 -2.44 -11.47 -6.79
C CYS A 147 -2.49 -11.95 -5.32
N PRO A 148 -3.31 -12.98 -5.01
CA PRO A 148 -3.51 -13.50 -3.65
C PRO A 148 -2.27 -14.07 -2.94
N ASN A 149 -1.14 -14.27 -3.64
CA ASN A 149 0.13 -14.66 -3.01
C ASN A 149 0.64 -13.63 -1.98
N ASN A 150 0.12 -12.39 -2.02
CA ASN A 150 0.27 -11.44 -0.93
C ASN A 150 1.74 -11.10 -0.60
N CYS A 151 2.61 -10.94 -1.62
CA CYS A 151 4.07 -10.80 -1.43
C CYS A 151 4.49 -9.54 -0.64
N VAL A 152 3.76 -8.44 -0.79
CA VAL A 152 3.98 -7.13 -0.12
C VAL A 152 3.12 -7.00 1.15
N LYS A 153 2.32 -8.03 1.44
CA LYS A 153 1.34 -8.04 2.53
C LYS A 153 0.38 -6.85 2.50
N PRO A 154 -0.37 -6.58 1.39
CA PRO A 154 -1.37 -5.50 1.40
C PRO A 154 -2.32 -5.50 2.60
N ASN A 155 -2.75 -6.67 3.07
CA ASN A 155 -3.60 -6.82 4.26
C ASN A 155 -2.93 -6.44 5.59
N LEU A 156 -1.65 -6.08 5.63
CA LEU A 156 -0.95 -5.54 6.81
C LEU A 156 -0.69 -4.02 6.72
N ASN A 157 -1.29 -3.36 5.73
CA ASN A 157 -1.28 -1.92 5.53
C ASN A 157 -2.67 -1.33 5.80
N ASP A 158 -2.74 -0.02 6.09
CA ASP A 158 -4.00 0.63 6.46
C ASP A 158 -5.06 0.44 5.36
N VAL A 159 -4.64 0.49 4.09
CA VAL A 159 -5.41 0.01 2.92
C VAL A 159 -4.54 -0.90 2.05
N GLY A 160 -5.08 -2.05 1.66
CA GLY A 160 -4.44 -3.02 0.78
C GLY A 160 -5.30 -3.33 -0.44
N ILE A 161 -4.70 -3.39 -1.62
CA ILE A 161 -5.36 -3.85 -2.85
C ILE A 161 -4.70 -5.12 -3.32
N ILE A 162 -5.50 -6.13 -3.64
CA ILE A 162 -5.04 -7.43 -4.14
C ILE A 162 -5.80 -7.76 -5.42
N GLY A 163 -5.08 -8.02 -6.52
CA GLY A 163 -5.68 -8.54 -7.75
C GLY A 163 -6.40 -9.86 -7.51
N GLN A 164 -7.57 -10.03 -8.13
CA GLN A 164 -8.41 -11.23 -8.06
C GLN A 164 -8.71 -11.72 -9.48
N CYS A 165 -8.94 -13.02 -9.59
CA CYS A 165 -9.50 -13.68 -10.77
C CYS A 165 -10.52 -14.70 -10.24
N ILE A 166 -11.79 -14.32 -10.28
CA ILE A 166 -12.91 -15.15 -9.83
C ILE A 166 -13.20 -16.14 -10.96
N PRO A 167 -12.99 -17.45 -10.76
CA PRO A 167 -13.26 -18.43 -11.81
C PRO A 167 -14.76 -18.48 -12.12
N VAL A 168 -15.11 -18.47 -13.40
CA VAL A 168 -16.49 -18.70 -13.86
C VAL A 168 -16.63 -20.19 -14.12
N PHE A 169 -17.40 -20.88 -13.27
CA PHE A 169 -17.68 -22.30 -13.43
C PHE A 169 -18.98 -22.49 -14.20
N ASP A 170 -18.88 -23.19 -15.32
CA ASP A 170 -20.02 -23.68 -16.09
C ASP A 170 -20.27 -25.16 -15.76
N GLU A 171 -21.37 -25.41 -15.06
CA GLU A 171 -21.76 -26.74 -14.62
C GLU A 171 -22.16 -27.64 -15.79
N ASP A 172 -22.78 -27.08 -16.84
CA ASP A 172 -23.25 -27.84 -18.00
C ASP A 172 -22.09 -28.41 -18.82
N SER A 173 -20.94 -27.74 -18.79
CA SER A 173 -19.69 -28.18 -19.42
C SER A 173 -18.91 -29.18 -18.54
N CYS A 174 -19.37 -29.47 -17.32
CA CYS A 174 -18.69 -30.39 -16.40
C CYS A 174 -18.97 -31.86 -16.75
N ASN A 175 -18.01 -32.53 -17.37
CA ASN A 175 -18.12 -33.96 -17.73
C ASN A 175 -17.79 -34.95 -16.58
N GLY A 176 -17.82 -34.50 -15.33
CA GLY A 176 -17.65 -35.36 -14.15
C GLY A 176 -16.44 -36.28 -14.10
N CYS A 177 -15.30 -35.78 -14.56
CA CYS A 177 -14.08 -36.57 -14.72
C CYS A 177 -13.49 -36.98 -13.38
N LYS A 178 -13.23 -38.29 -13.19
CA LYS A 178 -12.62 -38.84 -11.96
C LYS A 178 -11.18 -38.37 -11.67
N LYS A 179 -10.51 -37.73 -12.63
CA LYS A 179 -9.16 -37.15 -12.51
C LYS A 179 -9.19 -35.67 -12.90
N CYS A 180 -9.88 -34.87 -12.10
CA CYS A 180 -10.13 -33.46 -12.40
C CYS A 180 -8.85 -32.61 -12.28
N SER A 181 -8.40 -32.06 -13.41
CA SER A 181 -7.22 -31.16 -13.47
C SER A 181 -7.44 -29.85 -12.73
N VAL A 182 -8.68 -29.37 -12.61
CA VAL A 182 -9.03 -28.18 -11.83
C VAL A 182 -8.74 -28.40 -10.34
N VAL A 183 -9.17 -29.54 -9.79
CA VAL A 183 -8.89 -29.93 -8.40
C VAL A 183 -7.38 -29.99 -8.16
N THR A 184 -6.63 -30.65 -9.04
CA THR A 184 -5.17 -30.74 -8.92
C THR A 184 -4.46 -29.39 -9.04
N ALA A 185 -5.03 -28.44 -9.79
CA ALA A 185 -4.45 -27.12 -9.98
C ALA A 185 -4.71 -26.15 -8.81
N CYS A 186 -5.68 -26.44 -7.94
CA CYS A 186 -6.07 -25.54 -6.86
C CYS A 186 -5.01 -25.54 -5.73
N PRO A 187 -4.28 -24.42 -5.50
CA PRO A 187 -3.20 -24.39 -4.52
C PRO A 187 -3.68 -24.35 -3.06
N VAL A 188 -4.96 -24.09 -2.83
CA VAL A 188 -5.57 -23.96 -1.50
C VAL A 188 -6.63 -25.03 -1.23
N ASN A 189 -6.71 -26.05 -2.09
CA ASN A 189 -7.66 -27.17 -1.95
C ASN A 189 -9.14 -26.74 -1.83
N ALA A 190 -9.51 -25.61 -2.44
CA ALA A 190 -10.90 -25.11 -2.48
C ALA A 190 -11.77 -25.80 -3.56
N CYS A 191 -11.22 -26.74 -4.31
CA CYS A 191 -11.93 -27.43 -5.38
C CYS A 191 -12.00 -28.92 -5.05
N SER A 192 -13.18 -29.53 -5.18
CA SER A 192 -13.42 -30.95 -4.94
C SER A 192 -14.38 -31.53 -5.98
N MET A 193 -14.45 -32.86 -6.08
CA MET A 193 -15.48 -33.53 -6.87
C MET A 193 -16.54 -34.06 -5.90
N VAL A 194 -17.77 -33.57 -6.01
CA VAL A 194 -18.92 -33.97 -5.18
C VAL A 194 -20.00 -34.48 -6.12
N ASP A 195 -20.48 -35.70 -5.87
CA ASP A 195 -21.50 -36.37 -6.69
C ASP A 195 -21.20 -36.41 -8.21
N GLY A 196 -19.92 -36.43 -8.55
CA GLY A 196 -19.47 -36.45 -9.93
C GLY A 196 -19.45 -35.07 -10.62
N VAL A 197 -19.67 -33.98 -9.90
CA VAL A 197 -19.56 -32.60 -10.43
C VAL A 197 -18.44 -31.87 -9.68
N LEU A 198 -17.80 -30.90 -10.35
CA LEU A 198 -16.82 -30.02 -9.71
C LEU A 198 -17.55 -29.06 -8.77
N GLU A 199 -17.09 -28.99 -7.52
CA GLU A 199 -17.52 -27.98 -6.56
C GLU A 199 -16.35 -27.06 -6.19
N ILE A 200 -16.64 -25.77 -6.07
CA ILE A 200 -15.67 -24.76 -5.61
C ILE A 200 -16.20 -24.15 -4.32
N ASP A 201 -15.52 -24.44 -3.20
CA ASP A 201 -15.78 -23.80 -1.92
C ASP A 201 -15.44 -22.31 -2.01
N LYS A 202 -16.47 -21.46 -1.96
CA LYS A 202 -16.35 -20.01 -2.09
C LYS A 202 -15.68 -19.35 -0.88
N GLU A 203 -15.71 -19.98 0.29
CA GLU A 203 -15.07 -19.48 1.51
C GLU A 203 -13.58 -19.82 1.53
N ALA A 204 -13.21 -21.01 1.07
CA ALA A 204 -11.80 -21.42 0.94
C ALA A 204 -11.11 -20.83 -0.30
N CYS A 205 -11.87 -20.52 -1.37
CA CYS A 205 -11.31 -19.97 -2.61
C CYS A 205 -10.74 -18.57 -2.40
N ILE A 206 -9.47 -18.39 -2.78
CA ILE A 206 -8.78 -17.10 -2.70
C ILE A 206 -8.81 -16.30 -4.02
N ASN A 207 -9.61 -16.73 -5.01
CA ASN A 207 -9.71 -16.14 -6.36
C ASN A 207 -8.35 -15.92 -7.04
N CYS A 208 -7.47 -16.92 -6.99
CA CYS A 208 -6.15 -16.85 -7.61
C CYS A 208 -6.14 -17.15 -9.11
N GLY A 209 -7.27 -17.54 -9.70
CA GLY A 209 -7.40 -17.87 -11.11
C GLY A 209 -6.64 -19.12 -11.59
N ARG A 210 -6.01 -19.90 -10.69
CA ARG A 210 -5.16 -21.05 -11.09
C ARG A 210 -5.89 -22.17 -11.80
N CYS A 211 -7.18 -22.30 -11.53
CA CYS A 211 -8.07 -23.27 -12.14
C CYS A 211 -8.59 -22.86 -13.53
N VAL A 212 -8.52 -21.56 -13.87
CA VAL A 212 -8.99 -21.05 -15.17
C VAL A 212 -8.14 -21.63 -16.28
N GLY A 213 -8.81 -22.13 -17.34
CA GLY A 213 -8.18 -22.82 -18.46
C GLY A 213 -7.55 -24.17 -18.12
N LYS A 214 -7.87 -24.77 -16.96
CA LYS A 214 -7.36 -26.11 -16.58
C LYS A 214 -8.30 -27.24 -16.90
N CYS A 215 -9.60 -26.98 -17.02
CA CYS A 215 -10.56 -28.01 -17.41
C CYS A 215 -10.28 -28.47 -18.85
N ARG A 216 -10.36 -29.78 -19.12
CA ARG A 216 -10.21 -30.34 -20.48
C ARG A 216 -11.50 -30.25 -21.31
N PHE A 217 -12.59 -29.92 -20.64
CA PHE A 217 -13.94 -29.77 -21.19
C PHE A 217 -14.42 -28.33 -21.00
N ASP A 218 -13.48 -27.40 -20.79
CA ASP A 218 -13.74 -25.96 -20.77
C ASP A 218 -14.74 -25.44 -19.71
N ALA A 219 -15.08 -26.27 -18.72
CA ALA A 219 -15.95 -25.88 -17.59
C ALA A 219 -15.47 -24.67 -16.75
N ILE A 220 -14.22 -24.21 -16.91
CA ILE A 220 -13.73 -22.93 -16.36
C ILE A 220 -12.83 -22.28 -17.41
N GLU A 221 -13.41 -21.85 -18.53
CA GLU A 221 -12.68 -21.20 -19.61
C GLU A 221 -12.21 -19.79 -19.21
N GLU A 222 -13.06 -19.06 -18.49
CA GLU A 222 -12.86 -17.65 -18.17
C GLU A 222 -12.83 -17.36 -16.66
N GLY A 223 -12.34 -16.18 -16.32
CA GLY A 223 -12.37 -15.66 -14.97
C GLY A 223 -12.58 -14.14 -14.96
N ILE A 224 -13.33 -13.65 -13.96
CA ILE A 224 -13.60 -12.22 -13.79
C ILE A 224 -12.44 -11.61 -13.01
N HIS A 225 -11.72 -10.70 -13.65
CA HIS A 225 -10.63 -9.97 -13.01
C HIS A 225 -11.16 -8.80 -12.18
N GLY A 226 -10.49 -8.53 -11.06
CA GLY A 226 -10.88 -7.42 -10.20
C GLY A 226 -9.89 -7.12 -9.08
N TYR A 227 -10.33 -6.29 -8.15
CA TYR A 227 -9.57 -5.76 -7.04
C TYR A 227 -10.28 -6.12 -5.73
N LYS A 228 -9.62 -6.88 -4.85
CA LYS A 228 -10.06 -7.04 -3.46
C LYS A 228 -9.39 -5.98 -2.60
N ILE A 229 -10.19 -5.23 -1.85
CA ILE A 229 -9.70 -4.20 -0.94
C ILE A 229 -9.74 -4.73 0.49
N TYR A 230 -8.65 -4.50 1.21
CA TYR A 230 -8.52 -4.77 2.64
C TYR A 230 -8.31 -3.46 3.38
N ILE A 231 -8.91 -3.30 4.55
CA ILE A 231 -8.75 -2.11 5.40
C ILE A 231 -8.36 -2.49 6.83
N GLY A 232 -7.68 -1.58 7.52
CA GLY A 232 -7.32 -1.75 8.92
C GLY A 232 -6.11 -2.65 9.17
N GLY A 233 -5.28 -2.90 8.16
CA GLY A 233 -4.02 -3.62 8.37
C GLY A 233 -2.98 -2.78 9.12
N ARG A 234 -2.25 -3.39 10.04
CA ARG A 234 -1.15 -2.73 10.75
C ARG A 234 0.02 -3.67 11.01
N TRP A 235 1.18 -3.28 10.49
CA TRP A 235 2.49 -3.78 10.93
C TRP A 235 3.17 -2.78 11.87
N GLY A 236 3.63 -3.23 13.06
CA GLY A 236 4.31 -2.41 14.06
C GLY A 236 4.22 -2.98 15.50
N LYS A 237 4.22 -2.08 16.51
CA LYS A 237 4.17 -2.41 17.95
C LYS A 237 3.06 -3.40 18.33
N LYS A 238 1.91 -3.30 17.65
CA LYS A 238 0.82 -4.27 17.69
C LYS A 238 0.46 -4.63 16.25
N ILE A 239 0.27 -5.92 15.97
CA ILE A 239 -0.12 -6.40 14.65
C ILE A 239 -1.64 -6.38 14.56
N ALA A 240 -2.17 -5.92 13.42
CA ALA A 240 -3.57 -6.10 13.06
C ALA A 240 -3.63 -6.59 11.62
N GLN A 241 -4.38 -7.66 11.39
CA GLN A 241 -4.66 -8.15 10.04
C GLN A 241 -5.88 -7.41 9.51
N GLY A 242 -5.71 -6.74 8.37
CA GLY A 242 -6.79 -6.04 7.71
C GLY A 242 -7.89 -6.99 7.27
N LYS A 243 -9.13 -6.51 7.34
CA LYS A 243 -10.33 -7.23 6.92
C LYS A 243 -10.67 -6.85 5.48
N ALA A 244 -11.09 -7.84 4.69
CA ALA A 244 -11.46 -7.62 3.30
C ALA A 244 -12.86 -7.01 3.25
N LEU A 245 -13.07 -6.04 2.35
CA LEU A 245 -14.43 -5.63 2.00
C LEU A 245 -15.15 -6.80 1.33
N HIS A 246 -16.47 -6.94 1.51
CA HIS A 246 -17.23 -8.05 0.94
C HIS A 246 -17.17 -8.05 -0.59
N LYS A 247 -17.20 -6.85 -1.21
CA LYS A 247 -17.17 -6.67 -2.67
C LYS A 247 -15.78 -6.94 -3.29
N VAL A 248 -15.78 -7.51 -4.49
CA VAL A 248 -14.64 -7.47 -5.42
C VAL A 248 -14.98 -6.43 -6.48
N PHE A 249 -14.10 -5.45 -6.66
CA PHE A 249 -14.32 -4.35 -7.59
C PHE A 249 -13.82 -4.76 -8.98
N THR A 250 -14.66 -4.71 -10.00
CA THR A 250 -14.27 -4.96 -11.40
C THR A 250 -13.88 -3.68 -12.13
N ASP A 251 -14.38 -2.53 -11.66
CA ASP A 251 -13.97 -1.21 -12.14
C ASP A 251 -12.81 -0.65 -11.31
N LYS A 252 -11.78 -0.17 -12.01
CA LYS A 252 -10.58 0.39 -11.38
C LYS A 252 -10.88 1.71 -10.67
N GLU A 253 -11.70 2.58 -11.27
CA GLU A 253 -11.99 3.90 -10.70
C GLU A 253 -12.82 3.78 -9.43
N GLU A 254 -13.77 2.84 -9.37
CA GLU A 254 -14.49 2.48 -8.17
C GLU A 254 -13.54 2.04 -7.05
N ALA A 255 -12.57 1.17 -7.36
CA ALA A 255 -11.56 0.74 -6.38
C ALA A 255 -10.70 1.92 -5.89
N LEU A 256 -10.33 2.86 -6.76
CA LEU A 256 -9.58 4.07 -6.39
C LEU A 256 -10.39 5.01 -5.51
N LYS A 257 -11.69 5.18 -5.78
CA LYS A 257 -12.61 5.98 -4.95
C LYS A 257 -12.69 5.43 -3.52
N VAL A 258 -12.66 4.11 -3.33
CA VAL A 258 -12.65 3.50 -1.98
C VAL A 258 -11.40 3.91 -1.18
N ILE A 259 -10.23 4.00 -1.83
CA ILE A 259 -9.01 4.48 -1.16
C ILE A 259 -9.19 5.92 -0.70
N GLU A 260 -9.74 6.77 -1.57
CA GLU A 260 -10.00 8.17 -1.27
C GLU A 260 -10.98 8.32 -0.10
N LYS A 261 -12.09 7.58 -0.14
CA LYS A 261 -13.07 7.51 0.95
C LYS A 261 -12.41 7.06 2.26
N ALA A 262 -11.50 6.08 2.23
CA ALA A 262 -10.78 5.64 3.43
C ALA A 262 -9.86 6.72 4.01
N ILE A 263 -9.21 7.51 3.16
CA ILE A 263 -8.40 8.67 3.60
C ILE A 263 -9.29 9.74 4.23
N LEU A 264 -10.41 10.07 3.59
CA LEU A 264 -11.37 11.08 4.05
C LEU A 264 -12.03 10.66 5.37
N LEU A 265 -12.48 9.41 5.49
CA LEU A 265 -13.04 8.85 6.72
C LEU A 265 -12.02 8.92 7.85
N PHE A 266 -10.77 8.51 7.60
CA PHE A 266 -9.73 8.55 8.62
C PHE A 266 -9.41 9.99 9.06
N ARG A 267 -9.43 10.94 8.13
CA ARG A 267 -9.24 12.36 8.44
C ARG A 267 -10.40 12.96 9.23
N GLU A 268 -11.64 12.62 8.88
CA GLU A 268 -12.82 13.21 9.50
C GLU A 268 -13.10 12.60 10.88
N GLN A 269 -13.04 11.27 10.97
CA GLN A 269 -13.59 10.53 12.11
C GLN A 269 -12.50 9.88 12.98
N GLY A 270 -11.23 9.94 12.57
CA GLY A 270 -10.10 9.46 13.35
C GLY A 270 -9.70 10.44 14.46
N GLU A 271 -9.21 9.93 15.58
CA GLU A 271 -8.71 10.76 16.68
C GLU A 271 -7.20 11.03 16.52
N THR A 272 -6.71 12.22 16.89
CA THR A 272 -5.28 12.56 16.70
C THR A 272 -4.37 11.55 17.43
N GLY A 273 -3.48 10.89 16.68
CA GLY A 273 -2.60 9.82 17.19
C GLY A 273 -3.15 8.41 17.02
N GLU A 274 -4.44 8.28 16.72
CA GLU A 274 -5.10 7.01 16.43
C GLU A 274 -4.61 6.45 15.08
N ARG A 275 -4.45 5.12 15.03
CA ARG A 275 -4.19 4.40 13.77
C ARG A 275 -5.50 4.04 13.11
N PHE A 276 -5.51 3.92 11.79
CA PHE A 276 -6.72 3.61 11.04
C PHE A 276 -7.42 2.32 11.51
N GLU A 277 -6.68 1.31 11.97
CA GLU A 277 -7.31 0.12 12.56
C GLU A 277 -8.12 0.42 13.82
N ARG A 278 -7.64 1.30 14.70
CA ARG A 278 -8.38 1.69 15.91
C ARG A 278 -9.61 2.52 15.57
N THR A 279 -9.49 3.39 14.57
CA THR A 279 -10.65 4.11 14.03
C THR A 279 -11.72 3.12 13.54
N ILE A 280 -11.32 2.08 12.79
CA ILE A 280 -12.25 1.03 12.33
C ILE A 280 -12.84 0.23 13.50
N GLU A 281 -12.03 -0.17 14.48
CA GLU A 281 -12.49 -0.92 15.65
C GLU A 281 -13.51 -0.14 16.48
N ARG A 282 -13.28 1.17 16.65
CA ARG A 282 -14.17 2.07 17.40
C ARG A 282 -15.48 2.35 16.65
N LEU A 283 -15.41 2.54 15.34
CA LEU A 283 -16.58 2.84 14.51
C LEU A 283 -17.39 1.59 14.12
N GLY A 284 -16.80 0.40 14.23
CA GLY A 284 -17.38 -0.85 13.72
C GLY A 284 -17.02 -1.09 12.25
N PHE A 285 -16.63 -2.32 11.91
CA PHE A 285 -16.17 -2.64 10.55
C PHE A 285 -17.29 -2.50 9.53
N GLU A 286 -18.49 -2.97 9.87
CA GLU A 286 -19.67 -2.97 9.02
C GLU A 286 -20.11 -1.54 8.68
N ASN A 287 -20.12 -0.65 9.69
CA ASN A 287 -20.40 0.78 9.52
C ASN A 287 -19.34 1.48 8.64
N VAL A 288 -18.05 1.17 8.85
CA VAL A 288 -16.99 1.73 7.99
C VAL A 288 -17.14 1.22 6.56
N GLU A 289 -17.38 -0.08 6.36
CA GLU A 289 -17.59 -0.65 5.02
C GLU A 289 -18.75 0.03 4.29
N GLU A 290 -19.90 0.23 4.94
CA GLU A 290 -21.04 0.94 4.37
C GLU A 290 -20.68 2.37 3.92
N GLN A 291 -19.93 3.10 4.75
CA GLN A 291 -19.46 4.44 4.39
C GLN A 291 -18.48 4.46 3.22
N LEU A 292 -17.62 3.43 3.09
CA LEU A 292 -16.68 3.31 1.97
C LEU A 292 -17.36 2.90 0.66
N LEU A 293 -18.49 2.20 0.74
CA LEU A 293 -19.27 1.79 -0.43
C LEU A 293 -20.29 2.84 -0.87
N SER A 294 -20.70 3.75 0.01
CA SER A 294 -21.54 4.91 -0.32
C SER A 294 -20.72 6.13 -0.76
N ASP A 295 -21.36 7.13 -1.36
CA ASP A 295 -20.68 8.34 -1.89
C ASP A 295 -20.63 9.53 -0.92
N GLY A 296 -21.24 9.43 0.26
CA GLY A 296 -21.37 10.56 1.20
C GLY A 296 -20.05 11.18 1.68
N LEU A 297 -18.94 10.41 1.71
CA LEU A 297 -17.61 10.94 1.99
C LEU A 297 -17.04 11.78 0.83
N LEU A 298 -17.31 11.37 -0.41
CA LEU A 298 -16.87 12.11 -1.59
C LEU A 298 -17.67 13.38 -1.79
N GLU A 299 -18.98 13.34 -1.51
CA GLU A 299 -19.86 14.52 -1.56
C GLU A 299 -19.39 15.62 -0.60
N ARG A 300 -18.85 15.24 0.57
CA ARG A 300 -18.31 16.15 1.58
C ARG A 300 -16.78 16.30 1.52
N LYS A 301 -16.14 15.84 0.45
CA LYS A 301 -14.67 15.86 0.31
C LYS A 301 -14.07 17.24 0.59
N GLU A 302 -14.58 18.29 -0.04
CA GLU A 302 -14.05 19.64 0.10
C GLU A 302 -14.19 20.18 1.54
N GLU A 303 -15.28 19.85 2.21
CA GLU A 303 -15.52 20.20 3.62
C GLU A 303 -14.48 19.49 4.52
N ILE A 304 -14.33 18.18 4.37
CA ILE A 304 -13.38 17.36 5.14
C ILE A 304 -11.95 17.84 4.94
N LEU A 305 -11.57 18.18 3.71
CA LEU A 305 -10.22 18.67 3.40
C LEU A 305 -9.96 20.04 4.02
N LYS A 306 -10.93 20.97 4.01
CA LYS A 306 -10.78 22.33 4.56
C LYS A 306 -10.91 22.40 6.08
N ALA A 307 -11.49 21.39 6.72
CA ALA A 307 -11.65 21.33 8.17
C ALA A 307 -10.30 21.46 8.92
N GLN A 308 -10.29 22.22 10.02
CA GLN A 308 -9.10 22.46 10.85
C GLN A 308 -8.83 21.28 11.80
N LEU A 309 -8.60 20.09 11.22
CA LEU A 309 -8.36 18.83 11.94
C LEU A 309 -6.87 18.46 11.97
N HIS A 310 -6.43 17.84 13.07
CA HIS A 310 -5.08 17.26 13.24
C HIS A 310 -3.90 18.22 13.05
N LEU A 311 -4.04 19.48 13.45
CA LEU A 311 -3.05 20.54 13.23
C LEU A 311 -1.62 20.18 13.69
N SER A 312 -1.48 19.42 14.79
CA SER A 312 -0.19 18.98 15.32
C SER A 312 0.27 17.60 14.81
N GLY A 313 -0.65 16.74 14.34
CA GLY A 313 -0.41 15.35 13.94
C GLY A 313 0.05 14.44 15.09
N GLY A 314 -0.47 13.21 15.18
CA GLY A 314 -0.16 12.33 16.33
C GLY A 314 0.94 11.28 16.11
N ALA A 315 1.67 11.28 14.98
CA ALA A 315 2.64 10.24 14.68
C ALA A 315 3.95 10.43 15.46
N THR A 316 4.06 9.73 16.59
CA THR A 316 5.31 9.50 17.32
C THR A 316 5.91 8.14 16.93
N CYS A 317 7.23 7.98 17.02
CA CYS A 317 7.90 6.72 16.71
C CYS A 317 7.70 5.68 17.83
#